data_AF-A0A954J500-F1
#
_entry.id   AF-A0A954J500-F1
#
_cell.length_a   1.000
_cell.length_b   1.000
_cell.length_c   1.000
_cell.angle_alpha   90.00
_cell.angle_beta   90.00
_cell.angle_gamma   90.00
#
_symmetry.space_group_name_H-M   'P 1'
#
loop_
_entity.id
_entity.type
_entity.pdbx_description
1 polymer ?
#
loop_
_entity_poly.entity_id
_entity_poly.type
_entity_poly.pdbx_seq_one_letter_code
_entity_poly.pdbx_strand_id
1 'polypeptide(L)'
;TISHPERRMPRVFELTVEESVEREQLFELGITALEGVVVDTAGDPLPGLSINVYVAEGDHAWSNDYRVKISLDEDGDADFEWESVEQQNLRTDRDGRYRLDGVRPELPLMVSVQGSYIVPQSQRVEPLMRDEVRTGVDFRLEPAGVLEVKLRGLSSSDRNRYPVRCRRAAAEGEQALEVSSSFRRYGTRQFPSLLPGTWTVELLDPQGGEVMRTVDVEVVAGETRQAILSL
;
A
#
# COMPACT_ATOMS: atom_id res chain seq x y z
N THR A 1 8.71 -16.02 -15.39
CA THR A 1 8.11 -14.69 -15.09
C THR A 1 8.92 -13.61 -15.75
N ILE A 2 8.27 -12.62 -16.37
CA ILE A 2 8.93 -11.48 -17.01
C ILE A 2 8.48 -10.20 -16.30
N SER A 3 9.42 -9.45 -15.72
CA SER A 3 9.22 -8.12 -15.13
C SER A 3 9.87 -7.04 -16.00
N HIS A 4 9.24 -5.87 -16.12
CA HIS A 4 9.74 -4.76 -16.94
C HIS A 4 9.49 -3.42 -16.20
N PRO A 5 10.41 -2.44 -16.21
CA PRO A 5 10.26 -1.19 -15.46
C PRO A 5 8.99 -0.40 -15.78
N GLU A 6 8.54 -0.47 -17.02
CA GLU A 6 7.33 0.23 -17.49
C GLU A 6 6.03 -0.55 -17.22
N ARG A 7 6.11 -1.76 -16.65
CA ARG A 7 4.95 -2.59 -16.33
C ARG A 7 4.70 -2.62 -14.84
N ARG A 8 3.45 -2.44 -14.45
CA ARG A 8 3.01 -2.50 -13.05
C ARG A 8 2.88 -3.91 -12.50
N MET A 9 2.72 -4.90 -13.38
CA MET A 9 2.64 -6.29 -12.95
C MET A 9 3.57 -7.16 -13.80
N PRO A 10 4.32 -8.07 -13.17
CA PRO A 10 5.09 -9.05 -13.90
C PRO A 10 4.14 -9.98 -14.64
N ARG A 11 4.53 -10.43 -15.84
CA ARG A 11 3.77 -11.41 -16.60
C ARG A 11 4.29 -12.81 -16.30
N VAL A 12 3.37 -13.74 -16.03
CA VAL A 12 3.68 -15.15 -15.81
C VAL A 12 3.29 -15.91 -17.08
N PHE A 13 4.20 -16.75 -17.54
CA PHE A 13 4.00 -17.67 -18.65
C PHE A 13 4.30 -19.06 -18.11
N GLU A 14 3.43 -20.02 -18.40
CA GLU A 14 3.77 -21.43 -18.27
C GLU A 14 4.54 -21.82 -19.53
N LEU A 15 5.76 -22.31 -19.34
CA LEU A 15 6.62 -22.74 -20.43
C LEU A 15 6.86 -24.24 -20.34
N THR A 16 6.47 -24.97 -21.38
CA THR A 16 6.89 -26.35 -21.58
C THR A 16 8.15 -26.34 -22.43
N VAL A 17 9.28 -26.79 -21.87
CA VAL A 17 10.54 -26.94 -22.61
C VAL A 17 10.56 -28.32 -23.24
N GLU A 18 10.41 -28.36 -24.56
CA GLU A 18 10.56 -29.58 -25.36
C GLU A 18 11.84 -29.49 -26.20
N GLU A 19 12.36 -30.65 -26.63
CA GLU A 19 13.52 -30.72 -27.51
C GLU A 19 13.14 -30.17 -28.89
N SER A 20 13.36 -28.85 -29.06
CA SER A 20 12.94 -28.04 -30.19
C SER A 20 14.13 -27.67 -31.07
N VAL A 21 13.91 -27.63 -32.39
CA VAL A 21 14.89 -27.15 -33.38
C VAL A 21 15.02 -25.62 -33.33
N GLU A 22 13.97 -24.93 -32.88
CA GLU A 22 13.94 -23.49 -32.67
C GLU A 22 14.53 -23.16 -31.29
N ARG A 23 15.60 -22.37 -31.28
CA ARG A 23 16.34 -21.95 -30.07
C ARG A 23 15.81 -20.66 -29.44
N GLU A 24 14.84 -20.04 -30.07
CA GLU A 24 14.31 -18.72 -29.69
C GLU A 24 12.79 -18.82 -29.50
N GLN A 25 12.29 -18.19 -28.44
CA GLN A 25 10.86 -18.10 -28.19
C GLN A 25 10.47 -16.66 -27.95
N LEU A 26 9.52 -16.20 -28.75
CA LEU A 26 9.08 -14.81 -28.77
C LEU A 26 7.83 -14.69 -27.90
N PHE A 27 7.92 -13.88 -26.84
CA PHE A 27 6.81 -13.63 -25.93
C PHE A 27 6.21 -12.26 -26.23
N GLU A 28 5.00 -12.22 -26.79
CA GLU A 28 4.27 -10.98 -26.97
C GLU A 28 3.80 -10.47 -25.61
N LEU A 29 4.37 -9.34 -25.19
CA LEU A 29 4.03 -8.64 -23.96
C LEU A 29 2.93 -7.61 -24.23
N GLY A 30 1.66 -8.03 -24.18
CA GLY A 30 0.52 -7.14 -24.39
C GLY A 30 0.57 -5.87 -23.52
N ILE A 31 0.09 -4.77 -24.10
CA ILE A 31 0.13 -3.40 -23.57
C ILE A 31 -1.27 -3.05 -23.05
N THR A 32 -1.59 -3.59 -21.89
CA THR A 32 -2.81 -3.26 -21.15
C THR A 32 -2.58 -2.03 -20.27
N ALA A 33 -3.61 -1.20 -20.13
CA ALA A 33 -3.54 -0.07 -19.21
C ALA A 33 -4.86 0.23 -18.51
N LEU A 34 -4.77 0.81 -17.32
CA LEU A 34 -5.90 1.40 -16.60
C LEU A 34 -5.68 2.90 -16.43
N GLU A 35 -6.73 3.68 -16.67
CA GLU A 35 -6.75 5.12 -16.49
C GLU A 35 -7.94 5.55 -15.64
N GLY A 36 -7.69 6.55 -14.80
CA GLY A 36 -8.73 7.11 -13.94
C GLY A 36 -8.34 8.45 -13.35
N VAL A 37 -9.31 9.04 -12.65
CA VAL A 37 -9.17 10.28 -11.90
C VAL A 37 -9.55 10.03 -10.45
N VAL A 38 -8.79 10.63 -9.54
CA VAL A 38 -9.08 10.63 -8.11
C VAL A 38 -9.49 12.03 -7.68
N VAL A 39 -10.69 12.12 -7.12
CA VAL A 39 -11.29 13.36 -6.62
C VAL A 39 -11.75 13.21 -5.18
N ASP A 40 -11.96 14.31 -4.49
CA ASP A 40 -12.64 14.32 -3.19
C ASP A 40 -14.17 14.31 -3.34
N THR A 41 -14.89 14.41 -2.22
CA THR A 41 -16.35 14.43 -2.18
C THR A 41 -16.97 15.70 -2.79
N ALA A 42 -16.22 16.79 -2.91
CA ALA A 42 -16.64 18.02 -3.60
C ALA A 42 -16.37 17.95 -5.13
N GLY A 43 -15.54 17.00 -5.57
CA GLY A 43 -15.14 16.82 -6.95
C GLY A 43 -13.80 17.47 -7.30
N ASP A 44 -13.07 17.98 -6.30
CA ASP A 44 -11.75 18.56 -6.51
C ASP A 44 -10.69 17.46 -6.70
N PRO A 45 -9.73 17.63 -7.65
CA PRO A 45 -8.72 16.62 -7.93
C PRO A 45 -7.72 16.45 -6.77
N LEU A 46 -7.34 15.21 -6.50
CA LEU A 46 -6.43 14.87 -5.40
C LEU A 46 -5.04 14.43 -5.92
N PRO A 47 -4.03 15.32 -5.90
CA PRO A 47 -2.70 15.02 -6.39
C PRO A 47 -1.82 14.26 -5.39
N GLY A 48 -0.83 13.53 -5.89
CA GLY A 48 0.22 12.89 -5.10
C GLY A 48 -0.21 11.64 -4.32
N LEU A 49 -1.44 11.14 -4.53
CA LEU A 49 -1.95 9.93 -3.89
C LEU A 49 -1.33 8.69 -4.52
N SER A 50 -1.01 7.69 -3.69
CA SER A 50 -0.41 6.44 -4.16
C SER A 50 -1.46 5.54 -4.78
N ILE A 51 -1.18 5.02 -5.98
CA ILE A 51 -2.05 4.08 -6.71
C ILE A 51 -1.35 2.73 -6.81
N ASN A 52 -2.03 1.70 -6.34
CA ASN A 52 -1.56 0.31 -6.39
C ASN A 52 -2.54 -0.56 -7.17
N VAL A 53 -2.04 -1.61 -7.82
CA VAL A 53 -2.85 -2.60 -8.51
C VAL A 53 -2.34 -4.01 -8.20
N TYR A 54 -3.26 -4.92 -7.93
CA TYR A 54 -2.96 -6.33 -7.65
C TYR A 54 -4.06 -7.22 -8.22
N VAL A 55 -3.79 -8.53 -8.36
CA VAL A 55 -4.82 -9.50 -8.75
C VAL A 55 -5.82 -9.61 -7.61
N ALA A 56 -7.12 -9.52 -7.92
CA ALA A 56 -8.17 -9.53 -6.90
C ALA A 56 -8.40 -10.92 -6.28
N GLU A 57 -7.93 -11.98 -6.93
CA GLU A 57 -8.07 -13.38 -6.51
C GLU A 57 -6.71 -14.09 -6.54
N GLY A 58 -6.41 -14.85 -5.49
CA GLY A 58 -5.14 -15.58 -5.32
C GLY A 58 -4.34 -15.11 -4.10
N ASP A 59 -3.38 -15.93 -3.68
CA ASP A 59 -2.48 -15.61 -2.58
C ASP A 59 -1.79 -14.28 -2.86
N HIS A 60 -1.94 -13.35 -1.92
CA HIS A 60 -1.41 -11.99 -1.99
C HIS A 60 0.10 -12.01 -1.77
N ALA A 61 0.84 -12.63 -2.68
CA ALA A 61 2.25 -12.37 -2.78
C ALA A 61 2.37 -10.95 -3.31
N TRP A 62 2.72 -10.02 -2.41
CA TRP A 62 3.55 -8.89 -2.80
C TRP A 62 4.71 -9.49 -3.58
N SER A 63 4.59 -9.47 -4.91
CA SER A 63 5.71 -9.78 -5.78
C SER A 63 6.64 -8.60 -5.60
N ASN A 64 7.49 -8.67 -4.58
CA ASN A 64 8.76 -7.98 -4.67
C ASN A 64 9.36 -8.52 -5.96
N ASP A 65 9.34 -7.69 -7.00
CA ASP A 65 9.91 -8.06 -8.28
C ASP A 65 11.42 -8.18 -8.05
N TYR A 66 11.89 -9.39 -7.79
CA TYR A 66 13.32 -9.65 -7.76
C TYR A 66 13.78 -9.84 -9.21
N ARG A 67 14.85 -9.13 -9.60
CA ARG A 67 15.66 -9.50 -10.76
C ARG A 67 16.70 -10.49 -10.30
N VAL A 68 16.80 -11.60 -11.02
CA VAL A 68 17.92 -12.52 -10.89
C VAL A 68 18.93 -12.11 -11.95
N LYS A 69 20.10 -11.69 -11.51
CA LYS A 69 21.27 -11.55 -12.38
C LYS A 69 22.03 -12.86 -12.29
N ILE A 70 22.14 -13.53 -13.44
CA ILE A 70 22.90 -14.77 -13.60
C ILE A 70 24.23 -14.38 -14.24
N SER A 71 25.33 -14.59 -13.54
CA SER A 71 26.68 -14.48 -14.10
C SER A 71 27.35 -15.84 -14.07
N LEU A 72 28.05 -16.19 -15.15
CA LEU A 72 28.93 -17.35 -15.17
C LEU A 72 30.32 -16.90 -14.75
N ASP A 73 30.93 -17.62 -13.81
CA ASP A 73 32.35 -17.43 -13.52
C ASP A 73 33.23 -18.12 -14.59
N GLU A 74 34.56 -17.97 -14.45
CA GLU A 74 35.53 -18.52 -15.41
C GLU A 74 35.54 -20.06 -15.44
N ASP A 75 35.01 -20.73 -14.41
CA ASP A 75 34.89 -22.18 -14.29
C ASP A 75 33.54 -22.71 -14.83
N GLY A 76 32.63 -21.81 -15.19
CA GLY A 76 31.32 -22.13 -15.75
C GLY A 76 30.22 -22.36 -14.70
N ASP A 77 30.48 -22.02 -13.43
CA ASP A 77 29.48 -22.07 -12.38
C ASP A 77 28.58 -20.82 -12.44
N ALA A 78 27.29 -21.03 -12.23
CA ALA A 78 26.28 -19.97 -12.24
C ALA A 78 26.18 -19.31 -10.86
N ASP A 79 26.50 -18.01 -10.79
CA ASP A 79 26.24 -17.17 -9.63
C ASP A 79 24.89 -16.46 -9.78
N PHE A 80 24.13 -16.39 -8.69
CA PHE A 80 22.75 -15.89 -8.64
C PHE A 80 22.67 -14.68 -7.69
N GLU A 81 22.69 -13.48 -8.27
CA GLU A 81 22.52 -12.23 -7.53
C GLU A 81 21.05 -11.79 -7.59
N TRP A 82 20.41 -11.67 -6.42
CA TRP A 82 19.01 -11.23 -6.28
C TRP A 82 18.96 -9.73 -6.02
N GLU A 83 18.53 -8.95 -7.01
CA GLU A 83 18.31 -7.51 -6.87
C GLU A 83 16.81 -7.23 -6.71
N SER A 84 16.41 -6.49 -5.67
CA SER A 84 15.04 -6.01 -5.55
C SER A 84 14.80 -4.90 -6.57
N VAL A 85 13.90 -5.10 -7.51
CA VAL A 85 13.42 -4.02 -8.38
C VAL A 85 12.39 -3.23 -7.58
N GLU A 86 12.80 -2.05 -7.14
CA GLU A 86 11.88 -1.09 -6.54
C GLU A 86 10.96 -0.57 -7.67
N GLN A 87 9.76 -1.13 -7.79
CA GLN A 87 8.73 -0.53 -8.64
C GLN A 87 8.45 0.87 -8.09
N GLN A 88 8.67 1.91 -8.91
CA GLN A 88 8.39 3.29 -8.50
C GLN A 88 6.92 3.40 -8.06
N ASN A 89 6.66 3.88 -6.85
CA ASN A 89 5.29 4.13 -6.40
C ASN A 89 4.59 5.11 -7.36
N LEU A 90 3.54 4.63 -8.06
CA LEU A 90 2.74 5.49 -8.95
C LEU A 90 1.96 6.48 -8.08
N ARG A 91 1.97 7.75 -8.48
CA ARG A 91 1.20 8.79 -7.81
C ARG A 91 0.27 9.51 -8.79
N THR A 92 -0.88 9.97 -8.30
CA THR A 92 -1.74 10.87 -9.07
C THR A 92 -1.02 12.17 -9.38
N ASP A 93 -1.27 12.71 -10.59
CA ASP A 93 -0.70 13.98 -11.02
C ASP A 93 -1.44 15.19 -10.41
N ARG A 94 -1.05 16.40 -10.81
CA ARG A 94 -1.66 17.66 -10.35
C ARG A 94 -3.16 17.78 -10.63
N ASP A 95 -3.65 17.06 -11.65
CA ASP A 95 -5.05 17.04 -12.07
C ASP A 95 -5.79 15.81 -11.49
N GLY A 96 -5.17 15.11 -10.52
CA GLY A 96 -5.72 13.92 -9.88
C GLY A 96 -5.73 12.68 -10.77
N ARG A 97 -5.10 12.73 -11.95
CA ARG A 97 -5.13 11.64 -12.93
C ARG A 97 -4.03 10.63 -12.67
N TYR A 98 -4.27 9.39 -13.08
CA TYR A 98 -3.26 8.34 -13.06
C TYR A 98 -3.40 7.41 -14.26
N ARG A 99 -2.28 6.75 -14.60
CA ARG A 99 -2.23 5.70 -15.61
C ARG A 99 -1.36 4.54 -15.12
N LEU A 100 -1.91 3.33 -15.14
CA LEU A 100 -1.25 2.08 -14.78
C LEU A 100 -0.98 1.27 -16.04
N ASP A 101 0.25 1.32 -16.55
CA ASP A 101 0.67 0.53 -17.71
C ASP A 101 1.08 -0.90 -17.33
N GLY A 102 0.83 -1.86 -18.22
CA GLY A 102 1.29 -3.24 -18.09
C GLY A 102 0.62 -4.04 -16.98
N VAL A 103 -0.67 -3.79 -16.71
CA VAL A 103 -1.47 -4.59 -15.76
C VAL A 103 -1.80 -5.99 -16.32
N ARG A 104 -2.14 -6.98 -15.50
CA ARG A 104 -2.42 -8.33 -16.05
C ARG A 104 -3.78 -8.37 -16.76
N PRO A 105 -3.84 -8.74 -18.06
CA PRO A 105 -5.12 -9.04 -18.72
C PRO A 105 -5.73 -10.33 -18.18
N GLU A 106 -6.98 -10.60 -18.56
CA GLU A 106 -7.70 -11.88 -18.37
C GLU A 106 -7.92 -12.28 -16.89
N LEU A 107 -7.49 -11.46 -15.94
CA LEU A 107 -7.66 -11.66 -14.51
C LEU A 107 -8.39 -10.47 -13.88
N PRO A 108 -9.26 -10.71 -12.88
CA PRO A 108 -9.85 -9.62 -12.12
C PRO A 108 -8.74 -8.90 -11.32
N LEU A 109 -8.78 -7.58 -11.35
CA LEU A 109 -7.81 -6.72 -10.67
C LEU A 109 -8.47 -5.98 -9.52
N MET A 110 -7.66 -5.57 -8.55
CA MET A 110 -8.05 -4.66 -7.49
C MET A 110 -7.12 -3.45 -7.57
N VAL A 111 -7.71 -2.27 -7.74
CA VAL A 111 -6.98 -1.00 -7.75
C VAL A 111 -7.22 -0.34 -6.40
N SER A 112 -6.16 0.07 -5.72
CA SER A 112 -6.22 0.70 -4.40
C SER A 112 -5.58 2.08 -4.43
N VAL A 113 -6.24 3.05 -3.80
CA VAL A 113 -5.76 4.42 -3.65
C VAL A 113 -5.51 4.70 -2.18
N GLN A 114 -4.33 5.25 -1.88
CA GLN A 114 -3.88 5.50 -0.51
C GLN A 114 -3.20 6.87 -0.38
N GLY A 115 -3.38 7.50 0.77
CA GLY A 115 -2.74 8.77 1.11
C GLY A 115 -3.07 9.17 2.54
N SER A 116 -2.24 10.05 3.13
CA SER A 116 -2.27 10.30 4.57
C SER A 116 -3.55 10.99 5.06
N TYR A 117 -4.17 11.81 4.22
CA TYR A 117 -5.33 12.64 4.57
C TYR A 117 -6.60 12.23 3.80
N ILE A 118 -6.65 10.99 3.34
CA ILE A 118 -7.84 10.41 2.72
C ILE A 118 -8.15 9.05 3.36
N VAL A 119 -9.42 8.66 3.28
CA VAL A 119 -9.84 7.29 3.59
C VAL A 119 -9.46 6.40 2.40
N PRO A 120 -8.60 5.38 2.60
CA PRO A 120 -8.18 4.49 1.53
C PRO A 120 -9.38 3.78 0.91
N GLN A 121 -9.40 3.69 -0.41
CA GLN A 121 -10.43 2.98 -1.14
C GLN A 121 -9.80 1.99 -2.10
N SER A 122 -10.47 0.86 -2.29
CA SER A 122 -10.11 -0.10 -3.32
C SER A 122 -11.34 -0.44 -4.15
N GLN A 123 -11.14 -0.65 -5.45
CA GLN A 123 -12.19 -1.04 -6.38
C GLN A 123 -11.74 -2.25 -7.19
N ARG A 124 -12.64 -3.22 -7.32
CA ARG A 124 -12.45 -4.36 -8.21
C ARG A 124 -12.71 -3.92 -9.65
N VAL A 125 -11.79 -4.28 -10.53
CA VAL A 125 -11.87 -4.08 -11.97
C VAL A 125 -12.01 -5.45 -12.63
N GLU A 126 -12.96 -5.57 -13.55
CA GLU A 126 -13.17 -6.78 -14.33
C GLU A 126 -11.93 -7.12 -15.17
N PRO A 127 -11.73 -8.37 -15.59
CA PRO A 127 -10.66 -8.73 -16.51
C PRO A 127 -10.56 -7.80 -17.73
N LEU A 128 -9.34 -7.42 -18.08
CA LEU A 128 -9.04 -6.69 -19.31
C LEU A 128 -8.82 -7.68 -20.46
N MET A 129 -9.22 -7.31 -21.66
CA MET A 129 -8.75 -7.98 -22.88
C MET A 129 -7.27 -7.66 -23.10
N ARG A 130 -6.61 -8.47 -23.93
CA ARG A 130 -5.24 -8.15 -24.37
C ARG A 130 -5.23 -6.81 -25.10
N ASP A 131 -4.22 -6.01 -24.80
CA ASP A 131 -3.99 -4.68 -25.36
C ASP A 131 -5.13 -3.67 -25.10
N GLU A 132 -6.02 -3.97 -24.14
CA GLU A 132 -7.08 -3.06 -23.72
C GLU A 132 -6.51 -1.92 -22.86
N VAL A 133 -6.90 -0.70 -23.21
CA VAL A 133 -6.81 0.47 -22.34
C VAL A 133 -8.19 0.75 -21.78
N ARG A 134 -8.37 0.53 -20.48
CA ARG A 134 -9.65 0.79 -19.81
C ARG A 134 -9.60 2.11 -19.05
N THR A 135 -10.55 2.98 -19.38
CA THR A 135 -10.72 4.31 -18.79
C THR A 135 -11.89 4.35 -17.81
N GLY A 136 -11.97 5.38 -16.97
CA GLY A 136 -13.10 5.61 -16.05
C GLY A 136 -13.03 4.77 -14.79
N VAL A 137 -11.82 4.33 -14.40
CA VAL A 137 -11.59 3.72 -13.09
C VAL A 137 -11.40 4.84 -12.07
N ASP A 138 -12.47 5.58 -11.81
CA ASP A 138 -12.41 6.81 -11.03
C ASP A 138 -12.68 6.56 -9.55
N PHE A 139 -12.03 7.33 -8.68
CA PHE A 139 -12.20 7.25 -7.22
C PHE A 139 -12.72 8.57 -6.67
N ARG A 140 -13.66 8.48 -5.73
CA ARG A 140 -14.15 9.61 -4.93
C ARG A 140 -13.86 9.32 -3.47
N LEU A 141 -12.85 10.00 -2.92
CA LEU A 141 -12.33 9.70 -1.59
C LEU A 141 -12.89 10.64 -0.53
N GLU A 142 -13.15 10.09 0.64
CA GLU A 142 -13.49 10.87 1.82
C GLU A 142 -12.22 11.46 2.45
N PRO A 143 -12.29 12.70 2.97
CA PRO A 143 -11.16 13.30 3.65
C PRO A 143 -10.92 12.64 5.01
N ALA A 144 -9.65 12.49 5.38
CA ALA A 144 -9.21 11.90 6.63
C ALA A 144 -8.21 12.82 7.35
N GLY A 145 -8.00 12.55 8.63
CA GLY A 145 -6.95 13.18 9.43
C GLY A 145 -5.78 12.25 9.71
N VAL A 146 -4.72 12.83 10.26
CA VAL A 146 -3.55 12.08 10.75
C VAL A 146 -3.45 12.28 12.25
N LEU A 147 -3.23 11.21 12.99
CA LEU A 147 -2.93 11.27 14.42
C LEU A 147 -1.45 10.96 14.65
N GLU A 148 -0.71 11.92 15.17
CA GLU A 148 0.67 11.78 15.60
C GLU A 148 0.74 11.55 17.12
N VAL A 149 1.06 10.32 17.52
CA VAL A 149 1.20 9.94 18.92
C VAL A 149 2.66 10.00 19.34
N LYS A 150 2.93 10.77 20.40
CA LYS A 150 4.25 10.95 21.01
C LYS A 150 4.29 10.32 22.39
N LEU A 151 5.26 9.43 22.60
CA LEU A 151 5.55 8.86 23.91
C LEU A 151 6.74 9.57 24.56
N ARG A 152 6.48 10.21 25.71
CA ARG A 152 7.48 10.86 26.58
C ARG A 152 7.82 9.96 27.77
N GLY A 153 8.98 10.21 28.38
CA GLY A 153 9.44 9.48 29.57
C GLY A 153 10.21 8.19 29.29
N LEU A 154 10.39 7.81 28.01
CA LEU A 154 11.28 6.72 27.63
C LEU A 154 12.75 7.11 27.85
N SER A 155 13.46 6.31 28.65
CA SER A 155 14.91 6.37 28.74
C SER A 155 15.55 5.75 27.50
N SER A 156 16.75 6.20 27.12
CA SER A 156 17.56 5.56 26.06
C SER A 156 17.97 4.12 26.41
N SER A 157 17.93 3.75 27.69
CA SER A 157 18.20 2.39 28.18
C SER A 157 16.98 1.46 28.12
N ASP A 158 15.79 1.98 27.85
CA ASP A 158 14.57 1.18 27.77
C ASP A 158 14.55 0.33 26.50
N ARG A 159 14.37 -0.98 26.68
CA ARG A 159 14.27 -1.97 25.59
C ARG A 159 12.86 -2.52 25.42
N ASN A 160 11.91 -2.05 26.23
CA ASN A 160 10.53 -2.51 26.18
C ASN A 160 9.84 -2.02 24.92
N ARG A 161 8.89 -2.82 24.45
CA ARG A 161 7.98 -2.47 23.38
C ARG A 161 6.67 -2.04 24.02
N TYR A 162 6.27 -0.78 23.85
CA TYR A 162 5.00 -0.27 24.36
C TYR A 162 3.97 -0.27 23.23
N PRO A 163 2.95 -1.15 23.27
CA PRO A 163 1.87 -1.11 22.30
C PRO A 163 1.04 0.16 22.48
N VAL A 164 0.60 0.72 21.37
CA VAL A 164 -0.34 1.84 21.35
C VAL A 164 -1.52 1.46 20.46
N ARG A 165 -2.72 1.69 20.96
CA ARG A 165 -3.98 1.42 20.28
C ARG A 165 -4.76 2.72 20.19
N CYS A 166 -5.30 3.02 19.02
CA CYS A 166 -6.23 4.13 18.83
C CYS A 166 -7.59 3.54 18.45
N ARG A 167 -8.65 3.91 19.19
CA ARG A 167 -10.01 3.43 18.97
C ARG A 167 -10.94 4.61 18.70
N ARG A 168 -11.79 4.49 17.68
CA ARG A 168 -12.93 5.38 17.46
C ARG A 168 -14.18 4.63 17.92
N ALA A 169 -14.94 5.24 18.83
CA ALA A 169 -16.23 4.70 19.20
C ALA A 169 -17.12 4.62 17.95
N ALA A 170 -17.82 3.52 17.79
CA ALA A 170 -18.82 3.40 16.74
C ALA A 170 -19.98 4.37 17.02
N ALA A 171 -20.43 5.11 16.01
CA ALA A 171 -21.77 5.67 16.03
C ALA A 171 -22.81 4.53 15.94
N GLU A 172 -24.07 4.82 16.26
CA GLU A 172 -25.15 3.82 16.18
C GLU A 172 -25.25 3.26 14.74
N GLY A 173 -24.99 1.96 14.58
CA GLY A 173 -24.96 1.26 13.30
C GLY A 173 -23.58 1.15 12.62
N GLU A 174 -22.52 1.75 13.18
CA GLU A 174 -21.15 1.62 12.70
C GLU A 174 -20.37 0.51 13.44
N GLN A 175 -19.28 0.04 12.84
CA GLN A 175 -18.30 -0.78 13.54
C GLN A 175 -17.25 0.10 14.22
N ALA A 176 -16.82 -0.31 15.41
CA ALA A 176 -15.73 0.39 16.09
C ALA A 176 -14.45 0.22 15.28
N LEU A 177 -13.74 1.33 15.04
CA LEU A 177 -12.48 1.30 14.31
C LEU A 177 -11.32 1.28 15.30
N GLU A 178 -10.35 0.42 15.01
CA GLU A 178 -9.17 0.26 15.84
C GLU A 178 -7.93 0.17 14.95
N VAL A 179 -6.92 0.97 15.27
CA VAL A 179 -5.58 0.86 14.70
C VAL A 179 -4.58 0.71 15.82
N SER A 180 -3.56 -0.11 15.62
CA SER A 180 -2.54 -0.32 16.64
C SER A 180 -1.14 -0.32 16.05
N SER A 181 -0.19 0.10 16.87
CA SER A 181 1.24 0.08 16.56
C SER A 181 2.01 -0.12 17.85
N SER A 182 3.31 0.12 17.81
CA SER A 182 4.14 0.05 19.01
C SER A 182 5.35 0.96 18.93
N PHE A 183 5.74 1.42 20.10
CA PHE A 183 6.99 2.12 20.34
C PHE A 183 8.06 1.10 20.74
N ARG A 184 9.26 1.20 20.16
CA ARG A 184 10.42 0.40 20.59
C ARG A 184 11.51 1.25 21.27
N ARG A 185 11.56 2.55 20.97
CA ARG A 185 12.44 3.62 21.52
C ARG A 185 11.73 4.98 21.32
N TYR A 186 12.28 6.10 21.82
CA TYR A 186 11.81 7.49 21.62
C TYR A 186 10.79 7.59 20.49
N GLY A 187 9.54 7.77 20.85
CA GLY A 187 8.47 7.29 20.01
C GLY A 187 7.60 8.39 19.49
N THR A 188 7.79 8.80 18.23
CA THR A 188 6.70 9.43 17.47
C THR A 188 6.16 8.38 16.50
N ARG A 189 4.84 8.20 16.49
CA ARG A 189 4.13 7.32 15.56
C ARG A 189 3.01 8.08 14.92
N GLN A 190 2.86 7.91 13.61
CA GLN A 190 1.76 8.50 12.86
C GLN A 190 0.78 7.40 12.50
N PHE A 191 -0.50 7.71 12.69
CA PHE A 191 -1.64 6.93 12.26
C PHE A 191 -2.35 7.78 11.20
N PRO A 192 -1.99 7.62 9.92
CA PRO A 192 -2.63 8.34 8.84
C PRO A 192 -4.02 7.77 8.54
N SER A 193 -4.76 8.44 7.65
CA SER A 193 -5.98 7.90 7.04
C SER A 193 -7.09 7.61 8.04
N LEU A 194 -7.15 8.37 9.13
CA LEU A 194 -8.17 8.20 10.15
C LEU A 194 -9.40 9.03 9.82
N LEU A 195 -10.57 8.39 9.88
CA LEU A 195 -11.84 9.10 9.78
C LEU A 195 -11.92 10.20 10.85
N PRO A 196 -12.45 11.39 10.50
CA PRO A 196 -12.68 12.44 11.47
C PRO A 196 -13.57 12.00 12.64
N GLY A 197 -13.36 12.63 13.80
CA GLY A 197 -14.10 12.37 15.03
C GLY A 197 -13.18 12.14 16.22
N THR A 198 -13.80 11.78 17.34
CA THR A 198 -13.08 11.56 18.60
C THR A 198 -12.46 10.16 18.63
N TRP A 199 -11.15 10.11 18.82
CA TRP A 199 -10.36 8.89 18.98
C TRP A 199 -9.78 8.82 20.39
N THR A 200 -9.90 7.65 21.00
CA THR A 200 -9.26 7.32 22.27
C THR A 200 -7.93 6.62 21.99
N VAL A 201 -6.83 7.20 22.49
CA VAL A 201 -5.47 6.68 22.34
C VAL A 201 -5.03 6.04 23.65
N GLU A 202 -4.76 4.74 23.60
CA GLU A 202 -4.40 3.91 24.74
C GLU A 202 -2.94 3.46 24.63
N LEU A 203 -2.16 3.71 25.67
CA LEU A 203 -0.86 3.09 25.87
C LEU A 203 -1.05 1.82 26.69
N LEU A 204 -0.59 0.69 26.17
CA LEU A 204 -0.62 -0.57 26.90
C LEU A 204 0.72 -0.84 27.59
N ASP A 205 0.69 -1.67 28.63
CA ASP A 205 1.89 -2.23 29.23
C ASP A 205 2.72 -3.03 28.21
N PRO A 206 4.01 -3.31 28.49
CA PRO A 206 4.84 -4.07 27.56
C PRO A 206 4.30 -5.46 27.18
N GLN A 207 3.45 -6.03 28.04
CA GLN A 207 2.74 -7.29 27.82
C GLN A 207 1.50 -7.14 26.92
N GLY A 208 1.00 -5.93 26.70
CA GLY A 208 -0.17 -5.60 25.89
C GLY A 208 -1.51 -5.89 26.56
N GLY A 209 -1.53 -6.09 27.88
CA GLY A 209 -2.70 -6.50 28.65
C GLY A 209 -3.41 -5.36 29.36
N GLU A 210 -2.66 -4.47 30.02
CA GLU A 210 -3.24 -3.39 30.83
C GLU A 210 -3.05 -2.01 30.17
N VAL A 211 -4.10 -1.18 30.20
CA VAL A 211 -4.02 0.22 29.75
C VAL A 211 -3.31 1.04 30.82
N MET A 212 -2.10 1.49 30.49
CA MET A 212 -1.30 2.35 31.36
C MET A 212 -1.77 3.80 31.32
N ARG A 213 -2.13 4.29 30.13
CA ARG A 213 -2.49 5.70 29.89
C ARG A 213 -3.53 5.78 28.78
N THR A 214 -4.38 6.79 28.86
CA THR A 214 -5.40 7.07 27.85
C THR A 214 -5.47 8.57 27.61
N VAL A 215 -5.68 8.97 26.35
CA VAL A 215 -6.00 10.36 25.98
C VAL A 215 -6.99 10.36 24.82
N ASP A 216 -8.02 11.20 24.91
CA ASP A 216 -8.95 11.43 23.81
C ASP A 216 -8.46 12.58 22.94
N VAL A 217 -8.51 12.40 21.63
CA VAL A 217 -8.10 13.41 20.64
C VAL A 217 -9.14 13.49 19.53
N GLU A 218 -9.54 14.71 19.21
CA GLU A 218 -10.39 14.98 18.06
C GLU A 218 -9.55 15.02 16.78
N VAL A 219 -9.75 14.04 15.90
CA VAL A 219 -9.14 13.97 14.57
C VAL A 219 -9.97 14.79 13.59
N VAL A 220 -9.33 15.71 12.88
CA VAL A 220 -9.97 16.59 11.90
C VAL A 220 -9.45 16.27 10.50
N ALA A 221 -10.35 16.29 9.52
CA ALA A 221 -10.04 16.11 8.11
C ALA A 221 -8.94 17.08 7.65
N GLY A 222 -7.94 16.59 6.92
CA GLY A 222 -6.84 17.38 6.36
C GLY A 222 -5.79 17.84 7.38
N GLU A 223 -5.94 17.52 8.67
CA GLU A 223 -5.03 17.99 9.72
C GLU A 223 -4.25 16.85 10.37
N THR A 224 -3.03 17.16 10.82
CA THR A 224 -2.29 16.30 11.76
C THR A 224 -2.56 16.77 13.19
N ARG A 225 -3.15 15.89 13.99
CA ARG A 225 -3.40 16.11 15.43
C ARG A 225 -2.38 15.37 16.26
N GLN A 226 -1.95 15.97 17.37
CA GLN A 226 -0.97 15.36 18.26
C GLN A 226 -1.61 14.81 19.53
N ALA A 227 -1.28 13.57 19.87
CA ALA A 227 -1.54 12.97 21.17
C ALA A 227 -0.21 12.79 21.91
N ILE A 228 -0.13 13.19 23.17
CA ILE A 228 1.08 13.01 23.99
C ILE A 228 0.75 12.08 25.15
N LEU A 229 1.45 10.96 25.22
CA LEU A 229 1.40 9.99 26.30
C LEU A 229 2.71 10.05 27.08
N SER A 230 2.64 9.90 28.40
CA SER A 230 3.81 9.92 29.28
C SER A 230 3.83 8.64 30.13
N LEU A 231 4.98 7.96 30.16
CA LEU A 231 5.23 6.87 31.09
C LEU A 231 5.27 7.39 32.54
#